data_AF-A0A3D9RT46-F1
#
_entry.id   AF-A0A3D9RT46-F1
#
_cell.length_a   1.000
_cell.length_b   1.000
_cell.length_c   1.000
_cell.angle_alpha   90.00
_cell.angle_beta   90.00
_cell.angle_gamma   90.00
#
_symmetry.space_group_name_H-M   'P 1'
#
loop_
_entity.id
_entity.type
_entity.pdbx_description
1 polymer ?
#
loop_
_entity_poly.entity_id
_entity_poly.type
_entity_poly.pdbx_seq_one_letter_code
_entity_poly.pdbx_strand_id
1 'polypeptide(L)'
;MSKNKKINALEIITLYMSYILDHNAKPSSVYAFAKENKFEEAVFYQYFGSFEAVEKSIFNAFYENTISVLEKSNDYKTFDARNKLLSFYYTFFENLTANRSYIVATLDSKKLDLKKLNALSSLKTSFADYINTLEIETIDLKQKNLAQIQQKSIKETAWLQLLITIKFWLEDSSVSFEKTDIFIEKSVNTSFDLINSTPLKSIIDLGKFLYKEKMNIN
;
A
#
# COMPACT_ATOMS: atom_id res chain seq x y z
N MET A 1 -35.92 -11.24 14.40
CA MET A 1 -35.15 -11.43 15.66
C MET A 1 -33.67 -11.47 15.29
N SER A 2 -32.98 -10.35 15.41
CA SER A 2 -31.58 -10.20 15.01
C SER A 2 -30.67 -10.85 16.05
N LYS A 3 -29.88 -11.85 15.64
CA LYS A 3 -28.79 -12.43 16.45
C LYS A 3 -27.97 -11.29 17.05
N ASN A 4 -27.67 -11.35 18.35
CA ASN A 4 -26.69 -10.49 19.01
C ASN A 4 -25.35 -10.64 18.26
N LYS A 5 -25.10 -9.74 17.30
CA LYS A 5 -23.88 -9.76 16.49
C LYS A 5 -22.75 -9.31 17.41
N LYS A 6 -21.83 -10.22 17.72
CA LYS A 6 -20.66 -9.90 18.54
C LYS A 6 -19.83 -8.86 17.79
N ILE A 7 -19.71 -7.66 18.36
CA ILE A 7 -18.87 -6.60 17.82
C ILE A 7 -17.39 -7.00 18.01
N ASN A 8 -16.67 -7.06 16.90
CA ASN A 8 -15.24 -7.31 16.83
C ASN A 8 -14.57 -6.21 15.96
N ALA A 9 -13.26 -6.28 15.77
CA ALA A 9 -12.51 -5.30 14.98
C ALA A 9 -13.04 -5.10 13.54
N LEU A 10 -13.35 -6.19 12.82
CA LEU A 10 -13.86 -6.15 11.45
C LEU A 10 -15.26 -5.52 11.38
N GLU A 11 -16.10 -5.81 12.37
CA GLU A 11 -17.42 -5.20 12.49
C GLU A 11 -17.31 -3.70 12.74
N ILE A 12 -16.42 -3.24 13.61
CA ILE A 12 -16.18 -1.81 13.84
C ILE A 12 -15.68 -1.14 12.55
N ILE A 13 -14.75 -1.77 11.83
CA ILE A 13 -14.28 -1.30 10.52
C ILE A 13 -15.45 -1.14 9.55
N THR A 14 -16.30 -2.16 9.43
CA THR A 14 -17.43 -2.17 8.50
C THR A 14 -18.42 -1.05 8.84
N LEU A 15 -18.80 -0.92 10.11
CA LEU A 15 -19.71 0.12 10.58
C LEU A 15 -19.11 1.52 10.38
N TYR A 16 -17.81 1.68 10.57
CA TYR A 16 -17.11 2.95 10.31
C TYR A 16 -17.12 3.30 8.82
N MET A 17 -16.81 2.34 7.94
CA MET A 17 -16.88 2.53 6.49
C MET A 17 -18.30 2.94 6.05
N SER A 18 -19.33 2.25 6.54
CA SER A 18 -20.73 2.61 6.28
C SER A 18 -21.05 4.02 6.77
N TYR A 19 -20.65 4.38 7.99
CA TYR A 19 -20.88 5.72 8.53
C TYR A 19 -20.32 6.82 7.63
N ILE A 20 -19.07 6.65 7.15
CA ILE A 20 -18.43 7.61 6.24
C ILE A 20 -19.22 7.75 4.94
N LEU A 21 -19.72 6.64 4.39
CA LEU A 21 -20.50 6.65 3.15
C LEU A 21 -21.87 7.32 3.33
N ASP A 22 -22.54 7.07 4.45
CA ASP A 22 -23.89 7.57 4.72
C ASP A 22 -23.88 9.06 5.11
N HIS A 23 -22.84 9.52 5.81
CA HIS A 23 -22.78 10.87 6.38
C HIS A 23 -21.80 11.81 5.65
N ASN A 24 -20.92 11.27 4.79
CA ASN A 24 -19.84 12.00 4.15
C ASN A 24 -18.96 12.80 5.15
N ALA A 25 -18.86 12.31 6.38
CA ALA A 25 -18.15 12.92 7.50
C ALA A 25 -17.76 11.85 8.53
N LYS A 26 -16.71 12.11 9.32
CA LYS A 26 -16.32 11.22 10.43
C LYS A 26 -17.35 11.31 11.57
N PRO A 27 -17.54 10.24 12.36
CA PRO A 27 -18.36 10.33 13.56
C PRO A 27 -17.82 11.38 14.52
N SER A 28 -18.73 12.08 15.21
CA SER A 28 -18.37 13.19 16.11
C SER A 28 -17.60 12.74 17.36
N SER A 29 -17.84 11.50 17.81
CA SER A 29 -17.16 10.87 18.95
C SER A 29 -17.35 9.35 18.90
N VAL A 30 -16.50 8.62 19.63
CA VAL A 30 -16.64 7.16 19.80
C VAL A 30 -17.96 6.84 20.51
N TYR A 31 -18.33 7.60 21.54
CA TYR A 31 -19.63 7.51 22.20
C TYR A 31 -20.82 7.58 21.22
N ALA A 32 -20.86 8.61 20.36
CA ALA A 32 -21.95 8.77 19.39
C ALA A 32 -21.99 7.62 18.39
N PHE A 33 -20.82 7.22 17.87
CA PHE A 33 -20.69 6.09 16.95
C PHE A 33 -21.16 4.77 17.58
N ALA A 34 -20.76 4.48 18.82
CA ALA A 34 -21.16 3.26 19.53
C ALA A 34 -22.67 3.24 19.83
N LYS A 35 -23.23 4.38 20.25
CA LYS A 35 -24.67 4.54 20.51
C LYS A 35 -25.51 4.31 19.27
N GLU A 36 -25.13 4.89 18.13
CA GLU A 36 -25.82 4.71 16.85
C GLU A 36 -25.82 3.24 16.39
N ASN A 37 -24.67 2.58 16.56
CA ASN A 37 -24.46 1.19 16.17
C ASN A 37 -24.85 0.17 17.26
N LYS A 38 -25.49 0.64 18.35
CA LYS A 38 -26.05 -0.19 19.43
C LYS A 38 -25.03 -1.11 20.12
N PHE A 39 -23.85 -0.59 20.41
CA PHE A 39 -22.85 -1.28 21.22
C PHE A 39 -22.22 -0.35 22.28
N GLU A 40 -21.57 -0.92 23.29
CA GLU A 40 -20.93 -0.15 24.35
C GLU A 40 -19.62 0.48 23.87
N GLU A 41 -19.39 1.76 24.17
CA GLU A 41 -18.15 2.47 23.83
C GLU A 41 -16.87 1.73 24.30
N ALA A 42 -16.93 1.07 25.45
CA ALA A 42 -15.82 0.25 25.96
C ALA A 42 -15.39 -0.87 24.99
N VAL A 43 -16.33 -1.41 24.20
CA VAL A 43 -16.02 -2.43 23.18
C VAL A 43 -15.22 -1.84 22.03
N PHE A 44 -15.41 -0.56 21.66
CA PHE A 44 -14.56 0.09 20.67
C PHE A 44 -13.10 0.09 21.13
N TYR A 45 -12.88 0.52 22.36
CA TYR A 45 -11.55 0.65 22.96
C TYR A 45 -10.84 -0.68 23.24
N GLN A 46 -11.54 -1.81 23.16
CA GLN A 46 -10.91 -3.13 23.16
C GLN A 46 -10.13 -3.41 21.86
N TYR A 47 -10.48 -2.74 20.76
CA TYR A 47 -9.87 -2.99 19.44
C TYR A 47 -9.14 -1.75 18.89
N PHE A 48 -9.65 -0.54 19.12
CA PHE A 48 -9.10 0.69 18.53
C PHE A 48 -9.03 1.83 19.55
N GLY A 49 -7.90 2.54 19.57
CA GLY A 49 -7.72 3.72 20.42
C GLY A 49 -8.35 5.01 19.87
N SER A 50 -8.67 5.06 18.58
CA SER A 50 -9.23 6.24 17.91
C SER A 50 -9.79 5.88 16.53
N PHE A 51 -10.57 6.77 15.91
CA PHE A 51 -10.99 6.61 14.51
C PHE A 51 -9.81 6.64 13.54
N GLU A 52 -8.72 7.33 13.86
CA GLU A 52 -7.50 7.29 13.05
C GLU A 52 -6.90 5.88 13.02
N ALA A 53 -6.93 5.15 14.15
CA ALA A 53 -6.50 3.76 14.19
C ALA A 53 -7.40 2.85 13.34
N VAL A 54 -8.72 3.11 13.31
CA VAL A 54 -9.66 2.41 12.43
C VAL A 54 -9.30 2.66 10.96
N GLU A 55 -9.09 3.92 10.56
CA GLU A 55 -8.72 4.28 9.19
C GLU A 55 -7.44 3.60 8.71
N LYS A 56 -6.39 3.60 9.55
CA LYS A 56 -5.15 2.88 9.26
C LYS A 56 -5.36 1.38 9.09
N SER A 57 -6.22 0.81 9.93
CA SER A 57 -6.55 -0.62 9.89
C SER A 57 -7.35 -1.00 8.66
N ILE A 58 -8.21 -0.11 8.14
CA ILE A 58 -8.96 -0.35 6.90
C ILE A 58 -8.01 -0.53 5.71
N PHE A 59 -7.05 0.37 5.53
CA PHE A 59 -6.08 0.24 4.44
C PHE A 59 -5.17 -0.97 4.60
N ASN A 60 -4.81 -1.32 5.84
CA ASN A 60 -4.07 -2.54 6.10
C ASN A 60 -4.89 -3.80 5.81
N ALA A 61 -6.19 -3.79 6.11
CA ALA A 61 -7.09 -4.91 5.80
C ALA A 61 -7.19 -5.16 4.28
N PHE A 62 -7.14 -4.13 3.43
CA PHE A 62 -7.06 -4.34 1.98
C PHE A 62 -5.77 -5.09 1.60
N TYR A 63 -4.64 -4.74 2.20
CA TYR A 63 -3.38 -5.45 1.98
C TYR A 63 -3.45 -6.90 2.49
N GLU A 64 -3.94 -7.13 3.71
CA GLU A 64 -4.04 -8.47 4.29
C GLU A 64 -4.96 -9.38 3.46
N ASN A 65 -6.09 -8.85 2.99
CA ASN A 65 -6.98 -9.56 2.09
C ASN A 65 -6.29 -9.90 0.76
N THR A 66 -5.54 -8.96 0.18
CA THR A 66 -4.76 -9.21 -1.04
C THR A 66 -3.77 -10.36 -0.86
N ILE A 67 -2.93 -10.30 0.17
CA ILE A 67 -1.93 -11.36 0.43
C ILE A 67 -2.64 -12.69 0.73
N SER A 68 -3.73 -12.68 1.51
CA SER A 68 -4.49 -13.89 1.82
C SER A 68 -5.10 -14.55 0.57
N VAL A 69 -5.55 -13.76 -0.40
CA VAL A 69 -6.05 -14.29 -1.68
C VAL A 69 -4.91 -14.88 -2.50
N LEU A 70 -3.78 -14.18 -2.61
CA LEU A 70 -2.63 -14.62 -3.40
C LEU A 70 -1.99 -15.90 -2.85
N GLU A 71 -1.83 -16.01 -1.53
CA GLU A 71 -1.22 -17.19 -0.88
C GLU A 71 -2.03 -18.48 -1.01
N LYS A 72 -3.32 -18.37 -1.36
CA LYS A 72 -4.16 -19.54 -1.71
C LYS A 72 -3.83 -20.12 -3.08
N SER A 73 -3.21 -19.34 -3.97
CA SER A 73 -2.79 -19.79 -5.28
C SER A 73 -1.45 -20.54 -5.18
N ASN A 74 -1.41 -21.77 -5.72
CA ASN A 74 -0.17 -22.52 -5.81
C ASN A 74 0.79 -21.91 -6.84
N ASP A 75 0.26 -21.28 -7.90
CA ASP A 75 1.07 -20.63 -8.93
C ASP A 75 1.80 -19.40 -8.37
N TYR A 76 1.11 -18.62 -7.52
CA TYR A 76 1.72 -17.44 -6.89
C TYR A 76 3.00 -17.78 -6.10
N LYS A 77 3.06 -18.96 -5.49
CA LYS A 77 4.22 -19.41 -4.72
C LYS A 77 5.45 -19.65 -5.59
N THR A 78 5.27 -19.96 -6.87
CA THR A 78 6.34 -20.25 -7.83
C THR A 78 6.74 -19.03 -8.67
N PHE A 79 5.98 -17.93 -8.58
CA PHE A 79 6.28 -16.70 -9.30
C PHE A 79 7.58 -16.05 -8.83
N ASP A 80 8.28 -15.43 -9.77
CA ASP A 80 9.39 -14.53 -9.49
C ASP A 80 8.91 -13.21 -8.84
N ALA A 81 9.86 -12.39 -8.39
CA ALA A 81 9.59 -11.11 -7.75
C ALA A 81 8.68 -10.18 -8.56
N ARG A 82 8.89 -10.14 -9.89
CA ARG A 82 8.17 -9.27 -10.82
C ARG A 82 6.71 -9.69 -10.92
N ASN A 83 6.47 -10.97 -11.18
CA ASN A 83 5.14 -11.54 -11.32
C ASN A 83 4.40 -11.51 -9.98
N LYS A 84 5.06 -11.76 -8.85
CA LYS A 84 4.47 -11.57 -7.52
C LYS A 84 4.01 -10.13 -7.29
N LEU A 85 4.83 -9.14 -7.67
CA LEU A 85 4.44 -7.74 -7.53
C LEU A 85 3.27 -7.39 -8.46
N LEU A 86 3.30 -7.82 -9.74
CA LEU A 86 2.18 -7.64 -10.66
C LEU A 86 0.88 -8.23 -10.10
N SER A 87 0.90 -9.48 -9.64
CA SER A 87 -0.27 -10.13 -9.03
C SER A 87 -0.76 -9.37 -7.79
N PHE A 88 0.15 -8.88 -6.95
CA PHE A 88 -0.21 -8.01 -5.82
C PHE A 88 -0.98 -6.77 -6.29
N TYR A 89 -0.47 -6.04 -7.28
CA TYR A 89 -1.12 -4.83 -7.76
C TYR A 89 -2.52 -5.14 -8.32
N TYR A 90 -2.66 -6.13 -9.22
CA TYR A 90 -3.97 -6.46 -9.78
C TYR A 90 -4.98 -6.84 -8.69
N THR A 91 -4.63 -7.75 -7.78
CA THR A 91 -5.53 -8.18 -6.70
C THR A 91 -5.81 -7.06 -5.70
N PHE A 92 -4.82 -6.21 -5.38
CA PHE A 92 -5.02 -5.06 -4.51
C PHE A 92 -5.98 -4.04 -5.11
N PHE A 93 -5.83 -3.70 -6.39
CA PHE A 93 -6.71 -2.74 -7.05
C PHE A 93 -8.11 -3.31 -7.32
N GLU A 94 -8.25 -4.62 -7.51
CA GLU A 94 -9.56 -5.29 -7.52
C GLU A 94 -10.26 -5.15 -6.15
N ASN A 95 -9.53 -5.40 -5.05
CA ASN A 95 -10.04 -5.21 -3.68
C ASN A 95 -10.45 -3.75 -3.41
N LEU A 96 -9.65 -2.78 -3.86
CA LEU A 96 -10.01 -1.36 -3.78
C LEU A 96 -11.25 -1.02 -4.61
N THR A 97 -11.35 -1.61 -5.81
CA THR A 97 -12.51 -1.43 -6.71
C THR A 97 -13.80 -1.95 -6.10
N ALA A 98 -13.77 -3.10 -5.44
CA ALA A 98 -14.92 -3.62 -4.68
C ALA A 98 -15.36 -2.67 -3.56
N ASN A 99 -14.49 -1.79 -3.08
CA ASN A 99 -14.74 -0.84 -2.00
C ASN A 99 -14.63 0.63 -2.45
N ARG A 100 -14.78 0.89 -3.76
CA ARG A 100 -14.41 2.16 -4.40
C ARG A 100 -15.05 3.38 -3.76
N SER A 101 -16.34 3.30 -3.41
CA SER A 101 -17.06 4.42 -2.79
C SER A 101 -16.35 4.92 -1.53
N TYR A 102 -15.88 3.99 -0.69
CA TYR A 102 -15.18 4.35 0.55
C TYR A 102 -13.80 4.94 0.24
N ILE A 103 -13.07 4.34 -0.70
CA ILE A 103 -11.74 4.84 -1.08
C ILE A 103 -11.83 6.25 -1.66
N VAL A 104 -12.80 6.54 -2.53
CA VAL A 104 -13.01 7.86 -3.10
C VAL A 104 -13.46 8.88 -2.04
N ALA A 105 -14.33 8.48 -1.11
CA ALA A 105 -14.77 9.36 -0.02
C ALA A 105 -13.63 9.73 0.94
N THR A 106 -12.64 8.84 1.10
CA THR A 106 -11.54 9.03 2.07
C THR A 106 -10.25 9.58 1.43
N LEU A 107 -9.93 9.15 0.21
CA LEU A 107 -8.81 9.62 -0.58
C LEU A 107 -9.34 10.54 -1.68
N ASP A 108 -9.58 11.82 -1.36
CA ASP A 108 -9.98 12.76 -2.42
C ASP A 108 -8.88 12.89 -3.50
N SER A 109 -9.31 12.76 -4.75
CA SER A 109 -8.46 12.63 -5.94
C SER A 109 -7.64 13.89 -6.25
N LYS A 110 -8.06 15.07 -5.79
CA LYS A 110 -7.40 16.34 -6.15
C LYS A 110 -6.10 16.56 -5.38
N LYS A 111 -6.01 16.09 -4.14
CA LYS A 111 -4.78 16.20 -3.30
C LYS A 111 -4.66 15.05 -2.32
N LEU A 112 -3.61 14.23 -2.48
CA LEU A 112 -3.15 13.33 -1.43
C LEU A 112 -2.39 14.17 -0.39
N ASP A 113 -3.09 14.66 0.64
CA ASP A 113 -2.49 15.47 1.70
C ASP A 113 -1.83 14.62 2.79
N LEU A 114 -1.14 15.29 3.73
CA LEU A 114 -0.41 14.63 4.82
C LEU A 114 -1.34 13.80 5.74
N LYS A 115 -2.61 14.19 5.90
CA LYS A 115 -3.56 13.44 6.74
C LYS A 115 -3.96 12.13 6.06
N LYS A 116 -4.20 12.16 4.75
CA LYS A 116 -4.47 10.95 3.94
C LYS A 116 -3.25 10.02 3.92
N LEU A 117 -2.04 10.57 3.78
CA LEU A 117 -0.81 9.77 3.89
C LEU A 117 -0.67 9.09 5.25
N ASN A 118 -1.10 9.74 6.32
CA ASN A 118 -1.09 9.13 7.65
C ASN A 118 -2.10 7.96 7.77
N ALA A 119 -3.28 8.05 7.14
CA ALA A 119 -4.21 6.91 7.07
C ALA A 119 -3.61 5.71 6.32
N LEU A 120 -2.64 5.94 5.43
CA LEU A 120 -1.94 4.88 4.70
C LEU A 120 -0.70 4.33 5.43
N SER A 121 -0.37 4.81 6.63
CA SER A 121 0.90 4.46 7.31
C SER A 121 1.04 2.98 7.69
N SER A 122 -0.03 2.32 8.14
CA SER A 122 -0.01 0.87 8.39
C SER A 122 0.18 0.08 7.09
N LEU A 123 -0.55 0.46 6.02
CA LEU A 123 -0.36 -0.09 4.69
C LEU A 123 1.08 0.09 4.19
N LYS A 124 1.69 1.28 4.39
CA LYS A 124 3.09 1.55 4.02
C LYS A 124 4.04 0.53 4.66
N THR A 125 3.82 0.26 5.95
CA THR A 125 4.68 -0.65 6.71
C THR A 125 4.56 -2.08 6.15
N SER A 126 3.35 -2.60 6.06
CA SER A 126 3.09 -3.96 5.55
C SER A 126 3.52 -4.14 4.09
N PHE A 127 3.31 -3.12 3.26
CA PHE A 127 3.78 -3.15 1.88
C PHE A 127 5.31 -3.10 1.78
N ALA A 128 5.99 -2.27 2.58
CA ALA A 128 7.45 -2.23 2.61
C ALA A 128 8.07 -3.55 3.10
N ASP A 129 7.39 -4.24 4.02
CA ASP A 129 7.78 -5.58 4.48
C ASP A 129 7.58 -6.61 3.36
N TYR A 130 6.43 -6.59 2.68
CA TYR A 130 6.19 -7.41 1.48
C TYR A 130 7.28 -7.23 0.43
N ILE A 131 7.66 -6.00 0.10
CA ILE A 131 8.74 -5.73 -0.86
C ILE A 131 10.06 -6.36 -0.43
N ASN A 132 10.37 -6.42 0.88
CA ASN A 132 11.58 -7.12 1.36
C ASN A 132 11.50 -8.64 1.15
N THR A 133 10.31 -9.23 1.12
CA THR A 133 10.11 -10.67 0.90
C THR A 133 10.20 -11.09 -0.57
N LEU A 134 10.12 -10.14 -1.51
CA LEU A 134 10.08 -10.45 -2.94
C LEU A 134 11.41 -10.91 -3.54
N GLU A 135 12.52 -10.86 -2.79
CA GLU A 135 13.86 -11.24 -3.27
C GLU A 135 14.18 -10.60 -4.64
N ILE A 136 13.87 -9.30 -4.79
CA ILE A 136 14.12 -8.56 -6.03
C ILE A 136 15.61 -8.62 -6.36
N GLU A 137 15.95 -9.14 -7.54
CA GLU A 137 17.31 -9.14 -8.03
C GLU A 137 17.81 -7.70 -8.20
N THR A 138 19.01 -7.42 -7.70
CA THR A 138 19.64 -6.09 -7.78
C THR A 138 21.10 -6.20 -8.19
N ILE A 139 21.69 -5.06 -8.57
CA ILE A 139 23.13 -4.95 -8.80
C ILE A 139 23.89 -5.31 -7.51
N ASP A 140 24.82 -6.26 -7.60
CA ASP A 140 25.69 -6.65 -6.49
C ASP A 140 26.61 -5.49 -6.05
N LEU A 141 26.32 -4.95 -4.87
CA LEU A 141 27.08 -3.88 -4.23
C LEU A 141 27.93 -4.46 -3.10
N LYS A 142 29.22 -4.63 -3.36
CA LYS A 142 30.21 -5.17 -2.41
C LYS A 142 30.31 -4.41 -1.08
N GLN A 143 29.90 -3.14 -1.02
CA GLN A 143 29.94 -2.34 0.19
C GLN A 143 28.61 -2.42 0.95
N LYS A 144 28.66 -2.88 2.21
CA LYS A 144 27.48 -3.04 3.07
C LYS A 144 26.59 -1.78 3.15
N ASN A 145 27.19 -0.60 3.28
CA ASN A 145 26.43 0.66 3.37
C ASN A 145 25.69 0.97 2.07
N LEU A 146 26.30 0.69 0.91
CA LEU A 146 25.66 0.89 -0.40
C LEU A 146 24.52 -0.11 -0.62
N ALA A 147 24.70 -1.37 -0.22
CA ALA A 147 23.65 -2.39 -0.27
C ALA A 147 22.44 -2.01 0.61
N GLN A 148 22.67 -1.48 1.81
CA GLN A 148 21.59 -1.00 2.68
C GLN A 148 20.84 0.20 2.08
N ILE A 149 21.56 1.14 1.47
CA ILE A 149 20.95 2.28 0.76
C ILE A 149 20.10 1.77 -0.41
N GLN A 150 20.61 0.83 -1.21
CA GLN A 150 19.87 0.25 -2.34
C GLN A 150 18.56 -0.41 -1.88
N GLN A 151 18.60 -1.24 -0.83
CA GLN A 151 17.40 -1.86 -0.26
C GLN A 151 16.39 -0.83 0.25
N LYS A 152 16.86 0.21 0.94
CA LYS A 152 15.99 1.29 1.40
C LYS A 152 15.37 2.06 0.23
N SER A 153 16.16 2.36 -0.80
CA SER A 153 15.69 3.04 -2.01
C SER A 153 14.61 2.22 -2.73
N ILE A 154 14.78 0.91 -2.86
CA ILE A 154 13.77 0.04 -3.50
C ILE A 154 12.44 0.11 -2.75
N LYS A 155 12.45 0.03 -1.41
CA LYS A 155 11.23 0.15 -0.60
C LYS A 155 10.53 1.49 -0.78
N GLU A 156 11.27 2.59 -0.68
CA GLU A 156 10.67 3.93 -0.77
C GLU A 156 10.16 4.22 -2.19
N THR A 157 10.88 3.77 -3.23
CA THR A 157 10.44 3.89 -4.62
C THR A 157 9.24 3.01 -4.92
N ALA A 158 9.20 1.78 -4.40
CA ALA A 158 8.02 0.91 -4.53
C ALA A 158 6.80 1.53 -3.84
N TRP A 159 6.98 2.11 -2.65
CA TRP A 159 5.91 2.83 -1.95
C TRP A 159 5.41 4.02 -2.77
N LEU A 160 6.34 4.81 -3.34
CA LEU A 160 5.99 5.91 -4.22
C LEU A 160 5.24 5.43 -5.47
N GLN A 161 5.67 4.33 -6.09
CA GLN A 161 4.96 3.72 -7.22
C GLN A 161 3.53 3.36 -6.82
N LEU A 162 3.32 2.70 -5.68
CA LEU A 162 1.97 2.37 -5.18
C LEU A 162 1.10 3.62 -4.99
N LEU A 163 1.64 4.69 -4.41
CA LEU A 163 0.91 5.96 -4.25
C LEU A 163 0.53 6.58 -5.60
N ILE A 164 1.42 6.56 -6.58
CA ILE A 164 1.14 7.06 -7.93
C ILE A 164 0.07 6.20 -8.61
N THR A 165 0.14 4.87 -8.47
CA THR A 165 -0.90 3.97 -8.99
C THR A 165 -2.25 4.22 -8.32
N ILE A 166 -2.30 4.42 -7.00
CA ILE A 166 -3.55 4.77 -6.28
C ILE A 166 -4.13 6.06 -6.85
N LYS A 167 -3.29 7.08 -7.05
CA LYS A 167 -3.72 8.34 -7.65
C LYS A 167 -4.25 8.14 -9.07
N PHE A 168 -3.53 7.40 -9.90
CA PHE A 168 -3.94 7.11 -11.28
C PHE A 168 -5.30 6.40 -11.31
N TRP A 169 -5.48 5.37 -10.47
CA TRP A 169 -6.73 4.62 -10.35
C TRP A 169 -7.90 5.46 -9.86
N LEU A 170 -7.68 6.40 -8.91
CA LEU A 170 -8.71 7.33 -8.46
C LEU A 170 -9.22 8.25 -9.59
N GLU A 171 -8.36 8.55 -10.57
CA GLU A 171 -8.65 9.41 -11.71
C GLU A 171 -9.11 8.62 -12.96
N ASP A 172 -8.97 7.29 -12.96
CA ASP A 172 -9.30 6.44 -14.08
C ASP A 172 -10.82 6.28 -14.26
N SER A 173 -11.30 6.67 -15.44
CA SER A 173 -12.69 6.59 -15.88
C SER A 173 -12.92 5.59 -17.01
N SER A 174 -11.91 4.77 -17.34
CA SER A 174 -12.05 3.67 -18.30
C SER A 174 -12.95 2.56 -17.76
N VAL A 175 -13.58 1.81 -18.67
CA VAL A 175 -14.42 0.67 -18.31
C VAL A 175 -13.56 -0.34 -17.55
N SER A 176 -14.05 -0.77 -16.38
CA SER A 176 -13.37 -1.74 -15.52
C SER A 176 -11.93 -1.37 -15.13
N PHE A 177 -11.56 -0.09 -15.20
CA PHE A 177 -10.20 0.40 -14.86
C PHE A 177 -9.08 -0.17 -15.75
N GLU A 178 -9.39 -0.48 -17.01
CA GLU A 178 -8.42 -1.02 -17.98
C GLU A 178 -7.13 -0.18 -18.08
N LYS A 179 -7.23 1.15 -18.00
CA LYS A 179 -6.05 2.03 -18.04
C LYS A 179 -5.18 1.86 -16.79
N THR A 180 -5.77 1.61 -15.64
CA THR A 180 -5.04 1.31 -14.40
C THR A 180 -4.28 0.00 -14.55
N ASP A 181 -4.88 -1.03 -15.15
CA ASP A 181 -4.21 -2.31 -15.39
C ASP A 181 -3.00 -2.15 -16.33
N ILE A 182 -3.18 -1.37 -17.41
CA ILE A 182 -2.09 -1.02 -18.32
C ILE A 182 -1.00 -0.22 -17.59
N PHE A 183 -1.38 0.72 -16.72
CA PHE A 183 -0.43 1.51 -15.94
C PHE A 183 0.37 0.62 -14.97
N ILE A 184 -0.30 -0.30 -14.28
CA ILE A 184 0.34 -1.29 -13.39
C ILE A 184 1.38 -2.09 -14.18
N GLU A 185 0.98 -2.68 -15.30
CA GLU A 185 1.86 -3.50 -16.14
C GLU A 185 3.10 -2.71 -16.57
N LYS A 186 2.89 -1.52 -17.13
CA LYS A 186 3.98 -0.70 -17.65
C LYS A 186 4.89 -0.19 -16.53
N SER A 187 4.32 0.31 -15.44
CA SER A 187 5.11 0.89 -14.34
C SER A 187 5.92 -0.17 -13.60
N VAL A 188 5.33 -1.32 -13.27
CA VAL A 188 6.03 -2.40 -12.58
C VAL A 188 7.15 -2.96 -13.46
N ASN A 189 6.87 -3.28 -14.73
CA ASN A 189 7.89 -3.78 -15.65
C ASN A 189 9.04 -2.79 -15.80
N THR A 190 8.72 -1.49 -15.99
CA THR A 190 9.73 -0.43 -16.09
C THR A 190 10.60 -0.36 -14.85
N SER A 191 10.02 -0.43 -13.65
CA SER A 191 10.77 -0.39 -12.39
C SER A 191 11.75 -1.56 -12.27
N PHE A 192 11.33 -2.79 -12.61
CA PHE A 192 12.23 -3.95 -12.61
C PHE A 192 13.33 -3.84 -13.67
N ASP A 193 12.99 -3.40 -14.88
CA ASP A 193 13.96 -3.24 -15.96
C ASP A 193 15.01 -2.17 -15.60
N LEU A 194 14.61 -1.07 -14.93
CA LEU A 194 15.52 -0.02 -14.46
C LEU A 194 16.47 -0.52 -13.37
N ILE A 195 15.97 -1.27 -12.38
CA ILE A 195 16.79 -1.85 -11.30
C ILE A 195 17.91 -2.75 -11.88
N ASN A 196 17.59 -3.50 -12.93
CA ASN A 196 18.49 -4.43 -13.59
C ASN A 196 19.26 -3.81 -14.78
N SER A 197 19.13 -2.51 -15.00
CA SER A 197 19.65 -1.87 -16.21
C SER A 197 21.16 -1.57 -16.16
N THR A 198 21.84 -1.80 -17.28
CA THR A 198 23.25 -1.41 -17.47
C THR A 198 23.51 0.09 -17.23
N PRO A 199 22.64 1.04 -17.64
CA PRO A 199 22.81 2.46 -17.34
C PRO A 199 22.92 2.77 -15.84
N LEU A 200 22.12 2.11 -14.99
CA LEU A 200 22.20 2.29 -13.54
C LEU A 200 23.57 1.85 -13.00
N LYS A 201 24.08 0.73 -13.50
CA LYS A 201 25.44 0.25 -13.18
C LYS A 201 26.51 1.26 -13.61
N SER A 202 26.41 1.81 -14.82
CA SER A 202 27.35 2.83 -15.32
C SER A 202 27.36 4.10 -14.47
N ILE A 203 26.20 4.57 -13.98
CA ILE A 203 26.11 5.72 -13.07
C ILE A 203 26.83 5.43 -11.74
N ILE A 204 26.61 4.23 -11.19
CA ILE A 204 27.26 3.80 -9.95
C ILE A 204 28.78 3.73 -10.13
N ASP A 205 29.25 3.16 -11.24
CA ASP A 205 30.67 3.02 -11.52
C ASP A 205 31.35 4.37 -11.78
N LEU A 206 30.67 5.31 -12.46
CA LEU A 206 31.12 6.69 -12.58
C LEU A 206 31.24 7.37 -11.21
N GLY A 207 30.26 7.19 -10.32
CA GLY A 207 30.31 7.71 -8.96
C GLY A 207 31.49 7.16 -8.15
N LYS A 208 31.78 5.85 -8.27
CA LYS A 208 32.97 5.23 -7.65
C LYS A 208 34.27 5.83 -8.19
N PHE A 209 34.34 6.04 -9.51
CA PHE A 209 35.51 6.67 -10.16
C PHE A 209 35.74 8.09 -9.63
N LEU A 210 34.72 8.94 -9.64
CA LEU A 210 34.82 10.33 -9.15
C LEU A 210 35.22 10.41 -7.67
N TYR A 211 34.69 9.52 -6.84
CA TYR A 211 35.08 9.43 -5.43
C TYR A 211 36.55 9.06 -5.26
N LYS A 212 37.03 8.07 -6.02
CA LYS A 212 38.44 7.64 -6.00
C LYS A 212 39.38 8.75 -6.45
N GLU A 213 39.07 9.45 -7.54
CA GLU A 213 39.90 10.57 -8.02
C GLU A 213 39.95 11.70 -6.98
N LYS A 214 38.83 12.04 -6.34
CA LYS A 214 38.82 13.05 -5.27
C LYS A 214 39.66 12.64 -4.05
N MET A 215 39.70 11.35 -3.72
CA MET A 215 40.49 10.81 -2.59
C MET A 215 41.97 10.66 -2.91
N ASN A 216 42.34 10.46 -4.19
CA ASN A 216 43.72 10.37 -4.65
C ASN A 216 44.40 11.74 -4.91
N ILE A 217 43.64 12.84 -4.83
CA ILE A 217 44.14 14.22 -4.94
C ILE A 217 44.62 14.77 -3.57
N ASN A 218 44.53 13.98 -2.50
CA ASN A 218 45.17 14.22 -1.20
C ASN A 218 46.33 13.24 -0.97
#